data_AF-A0AAX2F6A0-F1
#
_entry.id   AF-A0AAX2F6A0-F1
#
_cell.length_a   1.000
_cell.length_b   1.000
_cell.length_c   1.000
_cell.angle_alpha   90.00
_cell.angle_beta   90.00
_cell.angle_gamma   90.00
#
_symmetry.space_group_name_H-M   'P 1'
#
loop_
_entity.id
_entity.type
_entity.pdbx_description
1 polymer ?
#
loop_
_entity_poly.entity_id
_entity_poly.type
_entity_poly.pdbx_seq_one_letter_code
_entity_poly.pdbx_strand_id
1 'polypeptide(L)'
;MKINLFKSVLAASLVAATLASCQSEPEVGSTLYPTAEENYSAKAYLYTGSSDGNKLTLAGVKSSTAITLSGDSALFYVRLSAPAEKDVTVTLAASSDGVTARSGEEVMSTEAISLSKTTVSIAKGQQETTEPVVVKLVNGDALKNLTMLKNGVTSVVIKSVDGAETAKTNTKIVVATDFTFDNINASGTLNTAKQIALTDYTMSSPNTNSDATKLNDGNNNSYIYSYVFYEPEFVMEFKSTKTVSGVGILCNYTSYGYGVKKVAVYTSEDGKTWVNMGTASASATYDDNTPFPVVFNSPVTCKYVKVKVLESFSTEKYPRYLIGEMYAYE
;
A
#
# COMPACT_ATOMS: atom_id res chain seq x y z
N MET A 1 -14.16 -9.66 -68.23
CA MET A 1 -15.43 -9.78 -68.98
C MET A 1 -16.08 -11.11 -68.66
N LYS A 2 -17.02 -11.12 -67.71
CA LYS A 2 -18.02 -12.18 -67.50
C LYS A 2 -19.35 -11.46 -67.31
N ILE A 3 -20.35 -12.04 -67.95
CA ILE A 3 -21.62 -11.47 -68.38
C ILE A 3 -22.69 -11.72 -67.31
N ASN A 4 -23.44 -10.65 -66.99
CA ASN A 4 -24.87 -10.58 -66.64
C ASN A 4 -25.39 -11.34 -65.39
N LEU A 5 -26.53 -11.02 -64.75
CA LEU A 5 -27.86 -10.55 -65.19
C LEU A 5 -28.65 -10.37 -63.86
N PHE A 6 -29.42 -9.33 -63.51
CA PHE A 6 -30.80 -8.98 -63.93
C PHE A 6 -31.28 -7.85 -62.96
N LYS A 7 -31.74 -6.68 -63.44
CA LYS A 7 -33.15 -6.24 -63.62
C LYS A 7 -34.03 -6.29 -62.36
N SER A 8 -34.97 -5.39 -62.07
CA SER A 8 -35.35 -4.05 -62.55
C SER A 8 -36.64 -3.67 -61.80
N VAL A 9 -36.70 -2.44 -61.29
CA VAL A 9 -37.83 -1.49 -61.45
C VAL A 9 -39.15 -1.73 -60.68
N LEU A 10 -39.50 -0.62 -60.02
CA LEU A 10 -40.69 -0.15 -59.33
C LEU A 10 -41.98 -0.18 -60.19
N ALA A 11 -43.13 -0.54 -59.60
CA ALA A 11 -44.42 0.12 -59.88
C ALA A 11 -45.52 -0.32 -58.88
N ALA A 12 -46.34 0.64 -58.49
CA ALA A 12 -47.42 0.59 -57.52
C ALA A 12 -48.70 -0.09 -58.05
N SER A 13 -49.55 -0.58 -57.13
CA SER A 13 -51.00 -0.69 -57.39
C SER A 13 -51.83 -0.78 -56.11
N LEU A 14 -52.57 0.30 -55.89
CA LEU A 14 -53.96 0.44 -55.43
C LEU A 14 -54.62 -0.56 -54.45
N VAL A 15 -55.22 0.07 -53.44
CA VAL A 15 -56.28 -0.39 -52.53
C VAL A 15 -57.54 -0.80 -53.31
N ALA A 16 -58.15 -1.95 -52.92
CA ALA A 16 -59.59 -2.17 -53.00
C ALA A 16 -60.02 -3.09 -51.85
N ALA A 17 -60.90 -2.57 -50.99
CA ALA A 17 -61.49 -3.26 -49.85
C ALA A 17 -62.78 -3.97 -50.27
N THR A 18 -63.05 -5.17 -49.72
CA THR A 18 -64.41 -5.64 -49.33
C THR A 18 -64.34 -6.83 -48.36
N LEU A 19 -64.51 -6.51 -47.07
CA LEU A 19 -65.43 -7.05 -46.04
C LEU A 19 -65.74 -8.56 -45.85
N ALA A 20 -65.85 -8.87 -44.54
CA ALA A 20 -66.52 -9.96 -43.80
C ALA A 20 -65.67 -11.22 -43.52
N SER A 21 -65.56 -11.76 -42.30
CA SER A 21 -66.09 -11.41 -40.96
C SER A 21 -65.39 -12.32 -39.92
N CYS A 22 -65.43 -11.92 -38.64
CA CYS A 22 -64.96 -12.61 -37.42
C CYS A 22 -63.58 -12.18 -36.90
N GLN A 23 -63.47 -10.91 -36.48
CA GLN A 23 -62.64 -10.58 -35.34
C GLN A 23 -63.40 -10.97 -34.07
N SER A 24 -62.84 -11.87 -33.27
CA SER A 24 -63.18 -11.95 -31.85
C SER A 24 -62.79 -10.62 -31.21
N GLU A 25 -63.71 -10.02 -30.46
CA GLU A 25 -63.47 -8.80 -29.69
C GLU A 25 -62.21 -8.93 -28.83
N PRO A 26 -61.39 -7.86 -28.70
CA PRO A 26 -60.38 -7.83 -27.66
C PRO A 26 -61.09 -7.80 -26.31
N GLU A 27 -60.72 -8.70 -25.40
CA GLU A 27 -61.24 -8.70 -24.03
C GLU A 27 -61.10 -7.31 -23.41
N VAL A 28 -62.22 -6.82 -22.87
CA VAL A 28 -62.31 -5.54 -22.18
C VAL A 28 -61.42 -5.59 -20.94
N GLY A 29 -60.25 -4.95 -20.99
CA GLY A 29 -59.35 -4.85 -19.84
C GLY A 29 -57.85 -4.78 -20.14
N SER A 30 -57.40 -5.00 -21.38
CA SER A 30 -55.96 -4.85 -21.71
C SER A 30 -55.56 -3.37 -21.81
N THR A 31 -54.57 -2.97 -21.01
CA THR A 31 -54.04 -1.60 -21.00
C THR A 31 -53.39 -1.28 -22.34
N LEU A 32 -53.82 -0.20 -23.00
CA LEU A 32 -53.35 0.25 -24.33
C LEU A 32 -51.85 0.60 -24.38
N TYR A 33 -51.19 0.67 -23.23
CA TYR A 33 -49.76 0.82 -23.08
C TYR A 33 -49.29 -0.23 -22.08
N PRO A 34 -48.53 -1.27 -22.48
CA PRO A 34 -47.88 -2.13 -21.52
C PRO A 34 -46.87 -1.27 -20.75
N THR A 35 -47.17 -0.96 -19.49
CA THR A 35 -46.15 -0.52 -18.54
C THR A 35 -45.16 -1.67 -18.45
N ALA A 36 -43.87 -1.42 -18.74
CA ALA A 36 -42.85 -2.44 -18.51
C ALA A 36 -43.01 -2.94 -17.06
N GLU A 37 -43.11 -4.26 -16.86
CA GLU A 37 -43.12 -4.84 -15.52
C GLU A 37 -41.93 -4.26 -14.75
N GLU A 38 -42.21 -3.53 -13.67
CA GLU A 38 -41.16 -3.10 -12.76
C GLU A 38 -40.61 -4.36 -12.09
N ASN A 39 -39.47 -4.82 -12.56
CA ASN A 39 -38.81 -6.00 -12.02
C ASN A 39 -38.13 -5.61 -10.68
N TYR A 40 -38.85 -5.83 -9.59
CA TYR A 40 -38.41 -5.65 -8.19
C TYR A 40 -37.54 -6.82 -7.69
N SER A 41 -36.97 -7.63 -8.59
CA SER A 41 -36.10 -8.75 -8.22
C SER A 41 -34.99 -8.33 -7.27
N ALA A 42 -34.76 -9.16 -6.24
CA ALA A 42 -33.67 -8.99 -5.31
C ALA A 42 -32.33 -8.98 -6.05
N LYS A 43 -31.48 -7.97 -5.78
CA LYS A 43 -30.17 -7.81 -6.42
C LYS A 43 -29.05 -7.88 -5.39
N ALA A 44 -28.12 -8.81 -5.61
CA ALA A 44 -26.97 -9.01 -4.74
C ALA A 44 -25.86 -7.98 -4.97
N TYR A 45 -25.36 -7.41 -3.89
CA TYR A 45 -24.24 -6.46 -3.88
C TYR A 45 -23.34 -6.70 -2.66
N LEU A 46 -22.11 -6.21 -2.75
CA LEU A 46 -21.11 -6.25 -1.69
C LEU A 46 -21.18 -4.98 -0.84
N TYR A 47 -21.05 -5.13 0.47
CA TYR A 47 -21.15 -4.05 1.43
C TYR A 47 -20.10 -4.20 2.53
N THR A 48 -19.21 -3.22 2.66
CA THR A 48 -18.16 -3.21 3.69
C THR A 48 -18.61 -2.53 4.99
N GLY A 49 -19.61 -1.66 4.93
CA GLY A 49 -20.00 -0.79 6.05
C GLY A 49 -18.98 0.29 6.41
N SER A 50 -17.91 0.45 5.63
CA SER A 50 -16.89 1.47 5.85
C SER A 50 -17.26 2.81 5.24
N SER A 51 -16.77 3.89 5.86
CA SER A 51 -16.85 5.26 5.31
C SER A 51 -16.21 5.40 3.93
N ASP A 52 -15.24 4.54 3.61
CA ASP A 52 -14.48 4.56 2.36
C ASP A 52 -15.23 3.89 1.19
N GLY A 53 -16.52 3.58 1.37
CA GLY A 53 -17.32 2.81 0.42
C GLY A 53 -16.80 1.38 0.30
N ASN A 54 -16.89 0.77 -0.88
CA ASN A 54 -16.43 -0.60 -1.13
C ASN A 54 -14.91 -0.71 -1.29
N LYS A 55 -14.17 -0.17 -0.31
CA LYS A 55 -12.73 -0.31 -0.18
C LYS A 55 -12.40 -0.84 1.22
N LEU A 56 -11.53 -1.84 1.27
CA LEU A 56 -10.93 -2.38 2.49
C LEU A 56 -9.43 -2.07 2.46
N THR A 57 -8.89 -1.72 3.61
CA THR A 57 -7.46 -1.40 3.77
C THR A 57 -6.88 -2.27 4.87
N LEU A 58 -5.74 -2.91 4.60
CA LEU A 58 -5.05 -3.79 5.54
C LEU A 58 -3.59 -3.36 5.71
N ALA A 59 -3.14 -3.25 6.95
CA ALA A 59 -1.84 -2.69 7.29
C ALA A 59 -0.74 -3.74 7.42
N GLY A 60 0.50 -3.25 7.36
CA GLY A 60 1.72 -4.03 7.59
C GLY A 60 2.95 -3.14 7.53
N VAL A 61 4.11 -3.71 7.86
CA VAL A 61 5.41 -3.06 7.75
C VAL A 61 6.21 -3.79 6.70
N LYS A 62 6.76 -3.03 5.74
CA LYS A 62 7.59 -3.54 4.66
C LYS A 62 9.03 -3.08 4.85
N SER A 63 9.97 -3.99 4.64
CA SER A 63 11.39 -3.67 4.47
C SER A 63 11.82 -3.92 3.03
N SER A 64 13.12 -3.82 2.74
CA SER A 64 13.66 -4.18 1.42
C SER A 64 13.57 -5.68 1.10
N THR A 65 13.40 -6.56 2.08
CA THR A 65 13.40 -8.03 1.88
C THR A 65 12.27 -8.78 2.56
N ALA A 66 11.53 -8.13 3.47
CA ALA A 66 10.52 -8.79 4.27
C ALA A 66 9.26 -7.93 4.39
N ILE A 67 8.16 -8.61 4.72
CA ILE A 67 6.89 -7.99 5.10
C ILE A 67 6.45 -8.62 6.40
N THR A 68 6.13 -7.76 7.37
CA THR A 68 5.51 -8.11 8.63
C THR A 68 4.08 -7.61 8.60
N LEU A 69 3.12 -8.53 8.56
CA LEU A 69 1.71 -8.17 8.57
C LEU A 69 1.27 -7.85 10.01
N SER A 70 0.37 -6.87 10.18
CA SER A 70 -0.21 -6.55 11.50
C SER A 70 -1.06 -7.68 12.08
N GLY A 71 -1.46 -8.65 11.25
CA GLY A 71 -2.36 -9.74 11.61
C GLY A 71 -3.85 -9.38 11.51
N ASP A 72 -4.15 -8.15 11.10
CA ASP A 72 -5.50 -7.62 10.97
C ASP A 72 -6.32 -8.33 9.88
N SER A 73 -7.63 -8.17 9.98
CA SER A 73 -8.58 -8.65 8.99
C SER A 73 -9.66 -7.63 8.73
N ALA A 74 -10.16 -7.60 7.50
CA ALA A 74 -11.26 -6.76 7.10
C ALA A 74 -12.51 -7.61 6.85
N LEU A 75 -13.69 -7.03 7.10
CA LEU A 75 -14.97 -7.72 6.97
C LEU A 75 -15.80 -7.09 5.88
N PHE A 76 -16.57 -7.90 5.16
CA PHE A 76 -17.64 -7.41 4.31
C PHE A 76 -18.81 -8.40 4.27
N TYR A 77 -19.96 -7.90 3.86
CA TYR A 77 -21.21 -8.63 3.74
C TYR A 77 -21.67 -8.69 2.29
N VAL A 78 -22.48 -9.70 1.99
CA VAL A 78 -23.30 -9.73 0.78
C VAL A 78 -24.73 -9.38 1.18
N ARG A 79 -25.30 -8.40 0.50
CA ARG A 79 -26.65 -7.89 0.76
C ARG A 79 -27.52 -7.95 -0.48
N LEU A 80 -28.83 -7.96 -0.27
CA LEU A 80 -29.84 -7.91 -1.31
C LEU A 80 -30.59 -6.57 -1.25
N SER A 81 -30.93 -6.03 -2.42
CA SER A 81 -31.74 -4.80 -2.51
C SER A 81 -33.18 -4.96 -1.99
N ALA A 82 -33.70 -6.19 -1.98
CA ALA A 82 -35.03 -6.57 -1.52
C ALA A 82 -34.96 -8.00 -0.92
N PRO A 83 -35.90 -8.41 -0.05
CA PRO A 83 -35.97 -9.80 0.42
C PRO A 83 -36.14 -10.77 -0.75
N ALA A 84 -35.42 -11.88 -0.75
CA ALA A 84 -35.55 -12.90 -1.80
C ALA A 84 -36.69 -13.88 -1.51
N GLU A 85 -37.36 -14.36 -2.56
CA GLU A 85 -38.47 -15.32 -2.48
C GLU A 85 -38.02 -16.78 -2.26
N LYS A 86 -36.72 -17.02 -2.43
CA LYS A 86 -36.00 -18.28 -2.24
C LYS A 86 -34.64 -18.01 -1.61
N ASP A 87 -33.96 -19.07 -1.18
CA ASP A 87 -32.58 -18.97 -0.72
C ASP A 87 -31.69 -18.47 -1.88
N VAL A 88 -30.77 -17.56 -1.54
CA VAL A 88 -29.82 -16.98 -2.50
C VAL A 88 -28.43 -17.48 -2.16
N THR A 89 -27.70 -17.95 -3.17
CA THR A 89 -26.29 -18.33 -3.04
C THR A 89 -25.44 -17.41 -3.90
N VAL A 90 -24.41 -16.81 -3.31
CA VAL A 90 -23.49 -15.91 -4.00
C VAL A 90 -22.09 -16.46 -3.95
N THR A 91 -21.47 -16.61 -5.11
CA THR A 91 -20.08 -17.04 -5.25
C THR A 91 -19.18 -15.82 -5.46
N LEU A 92 -18.11 -15.77 -4.69
CA LEU A 92 -17.14 -14.69 -4.60
C LEU A 92 -15.76 -15.20 -5.03
N ALA A 93 -14.96 -14.31 -5.59
CA ALA A 93 -13.56 -14.60 -5.86
C ALA A 93 -12.71 -13.35 -5.73
N ALA A 94 -11.44 -13.53 -5.35
CA ALA A 94 -10.43 -12.51 -5.57
C ALA A 94 -10.24 -12.30 -7.09
N SER A 95 -9.96 -11.06 -7.50
CA SER A 95 -9.71 -10.70 -8.89
C SER A 95 -8.81 -9.46 -8.99
N SER A 96 -7.84 -9.52 -9.90
CA SER A 96 -7.06 -8.37 -10.36
C SER A 96 -7.68 -7.68 -11.58
N ASP A 97 -8.72 -8.26 -12.18
CA ASP A 97 -9.29 -7.78 -13.43
C ASP A 97 -10.04 -6.45 -13.24
N GLY A 98 -9.71 -5.47 -14.07
CA GLY A 98 -10.30 -4.13 -14.00
C GLY A 98 -10.06 -3.43 -12.66
N VAL A 99 -8.97 -3.77 -11.96
CA VAL A 99 -8.46 -3.03 -10.80
C VAL A 99 -7.53 -1.94 -11.32
N THR A 100 -7.76 -0.70 -10.88
CA THR A 100 -6.93 0.44 -11.25
C THR A 100 -6.10 0.86 -10.06
N ALA A 101 -4.77 0.81 -10.19
CA ALA A 101 -3.85 1.34 -9.19
C ALA A 101 -3.77 2.87 -9.26
N ARG A 102 -3.71 3.52 -8.10
CA ARG A 102 -3.45 4.97 -7.98
C ARG A 102 -1.96 5.25 -7.88
N SER A 103 -1.60 6.54 -7.83
CA SER A 103 -0.22 6.94 -7.54
C SER A 103 0.23 6.37 -6.18
N GLY A 104 1.40 5.73 -6.15
CA GLY A 104 1.92 5.04 -4.97
C GLY A 104 1.36 3.62 -4.76
N GLU A 105 0.51 3.14 -5.67
CA GLU A 105 -0.03 1.78 -5.66
C GLU A 105 0.42 1.00 -6.90
N GLU A 106 0.29 -0.32 -6.84
CA GLU A 106 0.32 -1.20 -8.00
C GLU A 106 -0.63 -2.39 -7.83
N VAL A 107 -1.05 -2.99 -8.94
CA VAL A 107 -1.97 -4.12 -8.90
C VAL A 107 -1.22 -5.37 -8.42
N MET A 108 -1.73 -5.99 -7.37
CA MET A 108 -1.18 -7.23 -6.81
C MET A 108 -1.98 -8.45 -7.26
N SER A 109 -1.29 -9.60 -7.32
CA SER A 109 -1.92 -10.91 -7.59
C SER A 109 -3.04 -11.20 -6.58
N THR A 110 -4.03 -11.97 -7.01
CA THR A 110 -5.12 -12.44 -6.14
C THR A 110 -4.62 -13.29 -4.96
N GLU A 111 -3.43 -13.90 -5.09
CA GLU A 111 -2.77 -14.66 -4.02
C GLU A 111 -2.33 -13.80 -2.84
N ALA A 112 -2.30 -12.46 -2.99
CA ALA A 112 -1.99 -11.53 -1.90
C ALA A 112 -3.05 -11.51 -0.80
N ILE A 113 -4.25 -12.03 -1.08
CA ILE A 113 -5.38 -12.04 -0.14
C ILE A 113 -5.97 -13.44 0.00
N SER A 114 -6.59 -13.68 1.15
CA SER A 114 -7.39 -14.88 1.42
C SER A 114 -8.79 -14.47 1.88
N LEU A 115 -9.78 -15.28 1.50
CA LEU A 115 -11.18 -15.13 1.91
C LEU A 115 -11.55 -16.29 2.84
N SER A 116 -12.24 -16.00 3.95
CA SER A 116 -12.72 -17.07 4.85
C SER A 116 -13.75 -18.00 4.21
N LYS A 117 -14.47 -17.51 3.20
CA LYS A 117 -15.41 -18.27 2.38
C LYS A 117 -15.57 -17.60 1.02
N THR A 118 -15.71 -18.43 -0.01
CA THR A 118 -15.94 -18.00 -1.40
C THR A 118 -17.39 -18.20 -1.82
N THR A 119 -18.21 -18.80 -0.97
CA THR A 119 -19.65 -18.96 -1.20
C THR A 119 -20.39 -18.55 0.06
N VAL A 120 -21.44 -17.76 -0.09
CA VAL A 120 -22.31 -17.33 1.00
C VAL A 120 -23.76 -17.58 0.62
N SER A 121 -24.59 -17.79 1.63
CA SER A 121 -26.03 -17.99 1.45
C SER A 121 -26.83 -16.97 2.25
N ILE A 122 -27.93 -16.52 1.67
CA ILE A 122 -28.92 -15.64 2.30
C ILE A 122 -30.23 -16.42 2.27
N ALA A 123 -30.77 -16.71 3.45
CA ALA A 123 -32.00 -17.46 3.57
C ALA A 123 -33.19 -16.68 2.99
N LYS A 124 -34.18 -17.39 2.48
CA LYS A 124 -35.46 -16.83 2.02
C LYS A 124 -36.01 -15.79 2.99
N GLY A 125 -36.44 -14.65 2.46
CA GLY A 125 -36.99 -13.53 3.23
C GLY A 125 -35.95 -12.67 3.96
N GLN A 126 -34.66 -13.03 3.94
CA GLN A 126 -33.58 -12.21 4.48
C GLN A 126 -32.93 -11.34 3.39
N GLN A 127 -32.20 -10.32 3.80
CA GLN A 127 -31.52 -9.37 2.90
C GLN A 127 -30.01 -9.29 3.08
N GLU A 128 -29.43 -10.08 3.98
CA GLU A 128 -28.01 -10.02 4.29
C GLU A 128 -27.52 -11.39 4.79
N THR A 129 -26.25 -11.67 4.52
CA THR A 129 -25.56 -12.83 5.09
C THR A 129 -25.44 -12.71 6.60
N THR A 130 -25.79 -13.75 7.36
CA THR A 130 -25.69 -13.76 8.83
C THR A 130 -24.26 -13.54 9.34
N GLU A 131 -23.28 -14.10 8.65
CA GLU A 131 -21.87 -14.01 9.02
C GLU A 131 -21.07 -13.30 7.92
N PRO A 132 -20.21 -12.32 8.24
CA PRO A 132 -19.40 -11.62 7.27
C PRO A 132 -18.39 -12.56 6.59
N VAL A 133 -17.91 -12.15 5.42
CA VAL A 133 -16.71 -12.71 4.80
C VAL A 133 -15.50 -11.95 5.33
N VAL A 134 -14.48 -12.70 5.76
CA VAL A 134 -13.24 -12.16 6.30
C VAL A 134 -12.20 -12.15 5.20
N VAL A 135 -11.53 -11.01 5.01
CA VAL A 135 -10.39 -10.82 4.11
C VAL A 135 -9.13 -10.64 4.94
N LYS A 136 -8.07 -11.38 4.60
CA LYS A 136 -6.74 -11.24 5.21
C LYS A 136 -5.67 -11.14 4.13
N LEU A 137 -4.61 -10.41 4.43
CA LEU A 137 -3.37 -10.44 3.65
C LEU A 137 -2.67 -11.79 3.84
N VAL A 138 -2.04 -12.29 2.77
CA VAL A 138 -1.26 -13.53 2.78
C VAL A 138 0.21 -13.17 2.63
N ASN A 139 1.02 -13.51 3.64
CA ASN A 139 2.47 -13.26 3.57
C ASN A 139 3.12 -14.22 2.57
N GLY A 140 3.30 -13.75 1.33
CA GLY A 140 3.85 -14.52 0.23
C GLY A 140 4.42 -13.62 -0.86
N ASP A 141 4.84 -14.24 -1.97
CA ASP A 141 5.55 -13.56 -3.05
C ASP A 141 4.72 -12.44 -3.69
N ALA A 142 3.40 -12.60 -3.75
CA ALA A 142 2.48 -11.58 -4.24
C ALA A 142 2.60 -10.24 -3.50
N LEU A 143 2.90 -10.26 -2.19
CA LEU A 143 3.15 -9.04 -1.42
C LEU A 143 4.63 -8.65 -1.43
N LYS A 144 5.54 -9.63 -1.29
CA LYS A 144 7.00 -9.38 -1.20
C LYS A 144 7.55 -8.73 -2.47
N ASN A 145 7.00 -9.09 -3.63
CA ASN A 145 7.43 -8.59 -4.93
C ASN A 145 6.84 -7.23 -5.27
N LEU A 146 6.01 -6.63 -4.39
CA LEU A 146 5.59 -5.25 -4.60
C LEU A 146 6.82 -4.35 -4.70
N THR A 147 6.78 -3.31 -5.53
CA THR A 147 7.84 -2.31 -5.62
C THR A 147 8.07 -1.66 -4.25
N MET A 148 9.32 -1.36 -3.92
CA MET A 148 9.67 -0.64 -2.69
C MET A 148 8.84 0.65 -2.58
N LEU A 149 8.34 0.96 -1.37
CA LEU A 149 7.48 2.13 -1.06
C LEU A 149 6.09 2.14 -1.72
N LYS A 150 5.73 1.13 -2.51
CA LYS A 150 4.38 1.03 -3.05
C LYS A 150 3.48 0.14 -2.22
N ASN A 151 2.21 0.52 -2.21
CA ASN A 151 1.11 -0.31 -1.75
C ASN A 151 0.57 -1.20 -2.87
N GLY A 152 -0.03 -2.33 -2.50
CA GLY A 152 -0.69 -3.25 -3.42
C GLY A 152 -2.20 -3.04 -3.43
N VAL A 153 -2.83 -3.23 -4.59
CA VAL A 153 -4.29 -3.25 -4.74
C VAL A 153 -4.77 -4.47 -5.50
N THR A 154 -5.84 -5.08 -5.02
CA THR A 154 -6.57 -6.14 -5.72
C THR A 154 -8.06 -5.97 -5.44
N SER A 155 -8.89 -6.93 -5.81
CA SER A 155 -10.32 -6.86 -5.50
C SER A 155 -10.94 -8.21 -5.15
N VAL A 156 -12.13 -8.14 -4.57
CA VAL A 156 -13.07 -9.25 -4.44
C VAL A 156 -14.30 -8.92 -5.29
N VAL A 157 -14.78 -9.88 -6.08
CA VAL A 157 -15.90 -9.70 -7.01
C VAL A 157 -16.95 -10.79 -6.84
N ILE A 158 -18.20 -10.47 -7.17
CA ILE A 158 -19.26 -11.45 -7.38
C ILE A 158 -19.00 -12.19 -8.70
N LYS A 159 -18.88 -13.52 -8.66
CA LYS A 159 -18.73 -14.38 -9.83
C LYS A 159 -20.08 -14.87 -10.36
N SER A 160 -20.97 -15.25 -9.45
CA SER A 160 -22.31 -15.73 -9.78
C SER A 160 -23.25 -15.53 -8.61
N VAL A 161 -24.53 -15.41 -8.95
CA VAL A 161 -25.65 -15.34 -8.02
C VAL A 161 -26.67 -16.35 -8.48
N ASP A 162 -27.05 -17.26 -7.61
CA ASP A 162 -28.20 -18.14 -7.79
C ASP A 162 -29.29 -17.73 -6.80
N GLY A 163 -30.54 -17.75 -7.25
CA GLY A 163 -31.69 -17.34 -6.43
C GLY A 163 -32.06 -15.86 -6.54
N ALA A 164 -31.23 -15.01 -7.15
CA ALA A 164 -31.41 -13.57 -7.30
C ALA A 164 -30.65 -13.02 -8.53
N GLU A 165 -30.78 -11.72 -8.81
CA GLU A 165 -29.96 -11.02 -9.83
C GLU A 165 -28.68 -10.44 -9.22
N THR A 166 -27.68 -10.16 -10.05
CA THR A 166 -26.51 -9.35 -9.64
C THR A 166 -26.84 -7.87 -9.77
N ALA A 167 -26.49 -7.06 -8.76
CA ALA A 167 -26.66 -5.61 -8.85
C ALA A 167 -25.79 -4.98 -9.96
N LYS A 168 -26.18 -3.80 -10.45
CA LYS A 168 -25.40 -3.04 -11.46
C LYS A 168 -24.14 -2.39 -10.88
N THR A 169 -24.16 -2.09 -9.59
CA THR A 169 -23.08 -1.41 -8.85
C THR A 169 -22.73 -2.20 -7.60
N ASN A 170 -21.62 -1.85 -6.95
CA ASN A 170 -21.18 -2.47 -5.70
C ASN A 170 -20.94 -4.00 -5.81
N THR A 171 -20.59 -4.50 -6.99
CA THR A 171 -20.25 -5.92 -7.24
C THR A 171 -18.77 -6.23 -7.05
N LYS A 172 -17.98 -5.21 -6.71
CA LYS A 172 -16.54 -5.25 -6.48
C LYS A 172 -16.21 -4.54 -5.16
N ILE A 173 -15.32 -5.12 -4.38
CA ILE A 173 -14.64 -4.49 -3.26
C ILE A 173 -13.16 -4.38 -3.61
N VAL A 174 -12.60 -3.18 -3.51
CA VAL A 174 -11.15 -2.99 -3.61
C VAL A 174 -10.51 -3.38 -2.29
N VAL A 175 -9.45 -4.18 -2.34
CA VAL A 175 -8.63 -4.50 -1.16
C VAL A 175 -7.25 -3.90 -1.41
N ALA A 176 -6.86 -2.95 -0.56
CA ALA A 176 -5.59 -2.24 -0.65
C ALA A 176 -4.72 -2.52 0.58
N THR A 177 -3.41 -2.53 0.39
CA THR A 177 -2.46 -2.49 1.51
C THR A 177 -2.24 -1.06 1.96
N ASP A 178 -1.95 -0.88 3.25
CA ASP A 178 -1.41 0.37 3.80
C ASP A 178 -0.13 0.04 4.56
N PHE A 179 0.94 -0.13 3.79
CA PHE A 179 2.25 -0.48 4.31
C PHE A 179 3.04 0.75 4.69
N THR A 180 3.57 0.73 5.90
CA THR A 180 4.69 1.58 6.28
C THR A 180 5.99 0.91 5.84
N PHE A 181 7.04 1.70 5.63
CA PHE A 181 8.36 1.20 5.30
C PHE A 181 9.31 1.36 6.48
N ASP A 182 10.00 0.28 6.83
CA ASP A 182 11.07 0.28 7.82
C ASP A 182 12.13 -0.76 7.42
N ASN A 183 13.34 -0.28 7.17
CA ASN A 183 14.49 -1.10 6.84
C ASN A 183 15.52 -1.13 7.99
N ILE A 184 15.18 -0.70 9.21
CA ILE A 184 16.09 -0.77 10.35
C ILE A 184 16.04 -2.16 11.02
N ASN A 185 17.22 -2.74 11.26
CA ASN A 185 17.42 -3.91 12.09
C ASN A 185 17.82 -3.48 13.50
N ALA A 186 16.87 -3.46 14.43
CA ALA A 186 17.10 -3.02 15.81
C ALA A 186 18.08 -3.93 16.60
N SER A 187 18.30 -5.18 16.16
CA SER A 187 19.27 -6.10 16.77
C SER A 187 20.52 -6.31 15.90
N GLY A 188 20.66 -5.52 14.82
CA GLY A 188 21.78 -5.61 13.90
C GLY A 188 23.10 -5.16 14.54
N THR A 189 24.20 -5.71 14.03
CA THR A 189 25.56 -5.28 14.41
C THR A 189 26.30 -4.81 13.17
N LEU A 190 27.18 -3.81 13.35
CA LEU A 190 28.00 -3.28 12.26
C LEU A 190 29.20 -4.22 12.01
N ASN A 191 29.45 -4.54 10.74
CA ASN A 191 30.63 -5.30 10.36
C ASN A 191 31.82 -4.34 10.20
N THR A 192 32.64 -4.20 11.25
CA THR A 192 33.76 -3.24 11.25
C THR A 192 34.81 -3.52 10.18
N ALA A 193 34.93 -4.76 9.68
CA ALA A 193 35.81 -5.09 8.56
C ALA A 193 35.31 -4.58 7.20
N LYS A 194 34.06 -4.11 7.14
CA LYS A 194 33.40 -3.56 5.94
C LYS A 194 33.14 -2.05 6.05
N GLN A 195 33.86 -1.36 6.94
CA GLN A 195 33.79 0.09 7.02
C GLN A 195 34.26 0.73 5.70
N ILE A 196 33.44 1.62 5.16
CA ILE A 196 33.79 2.46 4.02
C ILE A 196 34.84 3.47 4.48
N ALA A 197 35.93 3.63 3.72
CA ALA A 197 36.99 4.58 4.06
C ALA A 197 36.43 5.99 4.24
N LEU A 198 36.91 6.71 5.27
CA LEU A 198 36.44 8.09 5.56
C LEU A 198 36.66 9.05 4.39
N THR A 199 37.67 8.77 3.57
CA THR A 199 38.00 9.51 2.36
C THR A 199 37.11 9.17 1.17
N ASP A 200 36.25 8.16 1.24
CA ASP A 200 35.33 7.75 0.16
C ASP A 200 33.98 8.49 0.19
N TYR A 201 33.78 9.38 1.16
CA TYR A 201 32.62 10.26 1.23
C TYR A 201 33.00 11.63 1.80
N THR A 202 32.11 12.59 1.61
CA THR A 202 32.16 13.90 2.26
C THR A 202 30.95 14.09 3.14
N MET A 203 31.16 14.82 4.24
CA MET A 203 30.10 15.16 5.18
C MET A 203 29.63 16.60 4.95
N SER A 204 28.31 16.79 4.96
CA SER A 204 27.68 18.11 4.91
C SER A 204 26.51 18.19 5.87
N SER A 205 26.09 19.41 6.20
CA SER A 205 24.89 19.67 6.98
C SER A 205 24.19 20.91 6.42
N PRO A 206 22.85 20.91 6.31
CA PRO A 206 22.12 22.14 5.99
C PRO A 206 22.15 23.14 7.15
N ASN A 207 22.55 22.73 8.37
CA ASN A 207 22.68 23.60 9.52
C ASN A 207 23.97 24.45 9.40
N THR A 208 23.82 25.75 9.13
CA THR A 208 24.93 26.67 8.78
C THR A 208 26.06 26.78 9.81
N ASN A 209 25.82 26.39 11.06
CA ASN A 209 26.80 26.46 12.16
C ASN A 209 27.41 25.10 12.51
N SER A 210 27.14 24.05 11.71
CA SER A 210 27.68 22.71 11.92
C SER A 210 28.74 22.40 10.87
N ASP A 211 30.00 22.40 11.29
CA ASP A 211 31.10 21.92 10.45
C ASP A 211 31.09 20.39 10.38
N ALA A 212 30.29 19.88 9.44
CA ALA A 212 30.09 18.45 9.21
C ALA A 212 31.38 17.72 8.81
N THR A 213 32.40 18.43 8.29
CA THR A 213 33.67 17.82 7.85
C THR A 213 34.44 17.16 8.98
N LYS A 214 34.14 17.53 10.23
CA LYS A 214 34.67 16.90 11.43
C LYS A 214 34.20 15.45 11.60
N LEU A 215 33.04 15.09 11.04
CA LEU A 215 32.41 13.79 11.26
C LEU A 215 33.00 12.67 10.40
N ASN A 216 33.97 12.97 9.54
CA ASN A 216 34.70 11.99 8.74
C ASN A 216 36.21 12.30 8.64
N ASP A 217 36.77 13.00 9.63
CA ASP A 217 38.18 13.40 9.63
C ASP A 217 39.10 12.38 10.33
N GLY A 218 38.51 11.36 10.95
CA GLY A 218 39.22 10.29 11.67
C GLY A 218 39.74 10.72 13.04
N ASN A 219 39.35 11.89 13.54
CA ASN A 219 39.73 12.41 14.84
C ASN A 219 38.48 12.60 15.71
N ASN A 220 38.23 11.63 16.59
CA ASN A 220 37.10 11.69 17.52
C ASN A 220 37.15 12.89 18.50
N ASN A 221 38.24 13.67 18.56
CA ASN A 221 38.30 14.90 19.35
C ASN A 221 37.79 16.14 18.59
N SER A 222 37.62 16.07 17.26
CA SER A 222 36.89 17.07 16.48
C SER A 222 35.42 16.70 16.49
N TYR A 223 34.62 17.36 17.32
CA TYR A 223 33.20 17.03 17.43
C TYR A 223 32.28 18.19 17.05
N ILE A 224 31.05 17.82 16.73
CA ILE A 224 29.91 18.73 16.67
C ILE A 224 29.14 18.61 17.96
N TYR A 225 29.02 19.75 18.65
CA TYR A 225 28.24 19.90 19.87
C TYR A 225 27.10 20.87 19.60
N SER A 226 25.87 20.40 19.75
CA SER A 226 24.68 21.22 19.49
C SER A 226 23.45 20.65 20.21
N TYR A 227 22.31 21.25 19.92
CA TYR A 227 21.03 20.90 20.52
C TYR A 227 20.14 20.13 19.54
N VAL A 228 19.38 19.17 20.07
CA VAL A 228 18.46 18.35 19.28
C VAL A 228 17.33 19.18 18.67
N PHE A 229 16.90 20.27 19.33
CA PHE A 229 15.80 21.12 18.83
C PHE A 229 16.14 21.88 17.55
N TYR A 230 17.41 21.96 17.14
CA TYR A 230 17.80 22.48 15.83
C TYR A 230 17.57 21.50 14.68
N GLU A 231 16.98 20.34 14.98
CA GLU A 231 16.73 19.25 14.03
C GLU A 231 17.97 18.91 13.18
N PRO A 232 19.05 18.44 13.83
CA PRO A 232 20.32 18.25 13.14
C PRO A 232 20.20 17.22 12.04
N GLU A 233 20.68 17.57 10.85
CA GLU A 233 20.79 16.67 9.71
C GLU A 233 22.24 16.62 9.23
N PHE A 234 22.77 15.41 9.05
CA PHE A 234 24.10 15.15 8.51
C PHE A 234 23.99 14.27 7.28
N VAL A 235 24.63 14.68 6.20
CA VAL A 235 24.59 14.00 4.91
C VAL A 235 25.98 13.50 4.55
N MET A 236 26.09 12.19 4.39
CA MET A 236 27.20 11.51 3.72
C MET A 236 26.93 11.51 2.22
N GLU A 237 27.83 12.11 1.44
CA GLU A 237 27.86 11.98 -0.02
C GLU A 237 29.05 11.09 -0.42
N PHE A 238 28.77 9.89 -0.92
CA PHE A 238 29.82 8.98 -1.37
C PHE A 238 30.43 9.45 -2.69
N LYS A 239 31.73 9.28 -2.91
CA LYS A 239 32.41 9.64 -4.17
C LYS A 239 31.90 8.84 -5.37
N SER A 240 31.49 7.60 -5.15
CA SER A 240 30.75 6.74 -6.07
C SER A 240 29.55 6.14 -5.37
N THR A 241 28.57 5.61 -6.11
CA THR A 241 27.50 4.81 -5.51
C THR A 241 28.10 3.65 -4.69
N LYS A 242 27.53 3.39 -3.52
CA LYS A 242 27.94 2.33 -2.58
C LYS A 242 26.71 1.50 -2.19
N THR A 243 26.93 0.22 -1.90
CA THR A 243 25.92 -0.63 -1.25
C THR A 243 26.15 -0.55 0.25
N VAL A 244 25.30 0.19 0.95
CA VAL A 244 25.47 0.52 2.37
C VAL A 244 24.64 -0.43 3.23
N SER A 245 25.26 -1.13 4.18
CA SER A 245 24.62 -2.01 5.16
C SER A 245 24.23 -1.31 6.46
N GLY A 246 24.84 -0.16 6.77
CA GLY A 246 24.51 0.62 7.95
C GLY A 246 25.40 1.85 8.16
N VAL A 247 25.12 2.55 9.27
CA VAL A 247 25.84 3.73 9.75
C VAL A 247 26.18 3.53 11.23
N GLY A 248 27.40 3.92 11.61
CA GLY A 248 27.83 4.02 13.01
C GLY A 248 27.96 5.48 13.42
N ILE A 249 27.41 5.85 14.58
CA ILE A 249 27.48 7.21 15.11
C ILE A 249 28.29 7.19 16.39
N LEU A 250 29.54 7.66 16.33
CA LEU A 250 30.41 7.76 17.49
C LEU A 250 30.18 9.08 18.21
N CYS A 251 29.71 8.99 19.44
CA CYS A 251 29.45 10.15 20.29
C CYS A 251 30.55 10.29 21.35
N ASN A 252 30.71 11.49 21.90
CA ASN A 252 31.58 11.71 23.06
C ASN A 252 30.79 12.32 24.21
N TYR A 253 31.39 12.30 25.40
CA TYR A 253 30.78 12.80 26.62
C TYR A 253 29.42 12.13 26.89
N THR A 254 29.28 10.85 26.55
CA THR A 254 28.03 10.11 26.72
C THR A 254 27.64 9.96 28.19
N SER A 255 28.62 10.00 29.10
CA SER A 255 28.42 10.06 30.55
C SER A 255 27.67 11.32 31.03
N TYR A 256 27.68 12.40 30.24
CA TYR A 256 26.88 13.61 30.46
C TYR A 256 25.50 13.54 29.78
N GLY A 257 25.16 12.40 29.18
CA GLY A 257 23.94 12.19 28.40
C GLY A 257 24.03 12.74 26.97
N TYR A 258 25.20 13.17 26.48
CA TYR A 258 25.33 13.76 25.14
C TYR A 258 25.39 12.73 24.00
N GLY A 259 25.28 11.44 24.33
CA GLY A 259 25.10 10.39 23.33
C GLY A 259 23.76 10.54 22.60
N VAL A 260 23.80 10.31 21.29
CA VAL A 260 22.59 10.22 20.46
C VAL A 260 21.79 8.98 20.86
N LYS A 261 20.51 9.16 21.13
CA LYS A 261 19.59 8.09 21.53
C LYS A 261 18.77 7.58 20.36
N LYS A 262 18.35 8.46 19.45
CA LYS A 262 17.43 8.12 18.38
C LYS A 262 17.71 8.92 17.12
N VAL A 263 17.69 8.24 15.98
CA VAL A 263 17.88 8.86 14.66
C VAL A 263 16.90 8.31 13.64
N ALA A 264 16.47 9.15 12.71
CA ALA A 264 15.90 8.69 11.44
C ALA A 264 17.01 8.67 10.38
N VAL A 265 17.02 7.64 9.54
CA VAL A 265 18.00 7.50 8.46
C VAL A 265 17.29 7.51 7.12
N TYR A 266 17.89 8.20 6.15
CA TYR A 266 17.38 8.31 4.80
C TYR A 266 18.48 7.98 3.81
N THR A 267 18.10 7.45 2.65
CA THR A 267 19.01 7.24 1.53
C THR A 267 18.52 8.00 0.29
N SER A 268 19.45 8.32 -0.61
CA SER A 268 19.13 8.97 -1.87
C SER A 268 20.15 8.61 -2.95
N GLU A 269 19.71 8.61 -4.21
CA GLU A 269 20.57 8.50 -5.39
C GLU A 269 21.01 9.87 -5.93
N ASP A 270 20.21 10.92 -5.71
CA ASP A 270 20.35 12.24 -6.35
C ASP A 270 20.56 13.41 -5.36
N GLY A 271 20.49 13.13 -4.05
CA GLY A 271 20.62 14.11 -2.97
C GLY A 271 19.38 15.01 -2.81
N LYS A 272 18.31 14.77 -3.58
CA LYS A 272 17.09 15.59 -3.61
C LYS A 272 15.87 14.80 -3.16
N THR A 273 15.73 13.59 -3.68
CA THR A 273 14.65 12.67 -3.37
C THR A 273 15.14 11.71 -2.31
N TRP A 274 14.54 11.76 -1.12
CA TRP A 274 14.98 11.00 0.04
C TRP A 274 13.98 9.91 0.39
N VAL A 275 14.46 8.69 0.56
CA VAL A 275 13.66 7.57 1.08
C VAL A 275 13.96 7.39 2.56
N ASN A 276 12.94 7.43 3.41
CA ASN A 276 13.08 7.13 4.83
C ASN A 276 13.33 5.64 5.02
N MET A 277 14.48 5.26 5.58
CA MET A 277 14.85 3.89 5.90
C MET A 277 14.31 3.42 7.25
N GLY A 278 13.71 4.30 8.04
CA GLY A 278 13.18 4.01 9.36
C GLY A 278 13.95 4.73 10.47
N THR A 279 13.67 4.30 11.71
CA THR A 279 14.22 4.94 12.92
C THR A 279 14.97 3.93 13.77
N ALA A 280 16.22 4.24 14.11
CA ALA A 280 17.01 3.47 15.06
C ALA A 280 16.96 4.16 16.43
N SER A 281 16.86 3.36 17.50
CA SER A 281 16.90 3.86 18.88
C SER A 281 17.81 2.98 19.74
N ALA A 282 18.65 3.60 20.56
CA ALA A 282 19.39 2.94 21.62
C ALA A 282 18.52 2.82 22.88
N SER A 283 18.46 1.64 23.47
CA SER A 283 17.68 1.36 24.69
C SER A 283 18.38 1.84 25.97
N ALA A 284 19.70 1.98 25.94
CA ALA A 284 20.54 2.44 27.04
C ALA A 284 21.71 3.30 26.53
N THR A 285 22.30 4.08 27.43
CA THR A 285 23.54 4.81 27.17
C THR A 285 24.69 3.85 26.85
N TYR A 286 25.65 4.32 26.06
CA TYR A 286 26.85 3.59 25.64
C TYR A 286 28.10 4.45 25.89
N ASP A 287 29.30 3.88 25.81
CA ASP A 287 30.55 4.61 26.04
C ASP A 287 31.02 5.42 24.80
N ASP A 288 31.99 6.31 25.04
CA ASP A 288 32.58 7.20 24.02
C ASP A 288 33.41 6.47 22.93
N ASN A 289 33.59 5.14 23.05
CA ASN A 289 34.36 4.32 22.12
C ASN A 289 33.46 3.41 21.26
N THR A 290 32.18 3.34 21.58
CA THR A 290 31.21 2.44 20.94
C THR A 290 30.27 3.25 20.07
N PRO A 291 30.35 3.13 18.73
CA PRO A 291 29.39 3.78 17.84
C PRO A 291 27.97 3.25 18.10
N PHE A 292 26.97 4.13 18.14
CA PHE A 292 25.58 3.74 18.07
C PHE A 292 25.30 3.09 16.70
N PRO A 293 24.94 1.79 16.65
CA PRO A 293 24.76 1.11 15.37
C PRO A 293 23.37 1.39 14.78
N VAL A 294 23.35 1.84 13.53
CA VAL A 294 22.16 1.91 12.70
C VAL A 294 22.33 0.92 11.54
N VAL A 295 21.69 -0.23 11.64
CA VAL A 295 21.89 -1.35 10.71
C VAL A 295 20.66 -1.55 9.85
N PHE A 296 20.82 -1.80 8.57
CA PHE A 296 19.71 -2.11 7.68
C PHE A 296 19.37 -3.61 7.67
N ASN A 297 18.08 -3.96 7.57
CA ASN A 297 17.65 -5.34 7.34
C ASN A 297 18.16 -5.86 5.99
N SER A 298 18.34 -4.98 5.01
CA SER A 298 19.12 -5.30 3.82
C SER A 298 19.90 -4.10 3.32
N PRO A 299 21.11 -4.31 2.78
CA PRO A 299 21.93 -3.23 2.25
C PRO A 299 21.21 -2.45 1.15
N VAL A 300 21.46 -1.15 1.10
CA VAL A 300 20.84 -0.21 0.17
C VAL A 300 21.91 0.40 -0.74
N THR A 301 21.73 0.24 -2.05
CA THR A 301 22.61 0.89 -3.03
C THR A 301 22.20 2.35 -3.18
N CYS A 302 23.09 3.28 -2.82
CA CYS A 302 22.80 4.71 -2.81
C CYS A 302 24.07 5.56 -3.01
N LYS A 303 23.86 6.85 -3.30
CA LYS A 303 24.92 7.86 -3.41
C LYS A 303 25.00 8.74 -2.16
N TYR A 304 23.89 8.85 -1.44
CA TYR A 304 23.77 9.66 -0.24
C TYR A 304 23.10 8.89 0.90
N VAL A 305 23.60 9.12 2.12
CA VAL A 305 22.94 8.75 3.37
C VAL A 305 22.75 10.00 4.19
N LYS A 306 21.55 10.19 4.75
CA LYS A 306 21.26 11.29 5.68
C LYS A 306 20.83 10.73 7.02
N VAL A 307 21.41 11.27 8.09
CA VAL A 307 21.04 10.96 9.47
C VAL A 307 20.45 12.21 10.09
N LYS A 308 19.22 12.08 10.60
CA LYS A 308 18.53 13.12 11.37
C LYS A 308 18.53 12.72 12.84
N VAL A 309 19.10 13.55 13.70
CA VAL A 309 19.09 13.33 15.16
C VAL A 309 17.73 13.71 15.73
N LEU A 310 17.07 12.76 16.41
CA LEU A 310 15.72 12.94 16.96
C LEU A 310 15.72 13.05 18.48
N GLU A 311 16.58 12.29 19.16
CA GLU A 311 16.70 12.32 20.62
C GLU A 311 18.17 12.09 21.03
N SER A 312 18.56 12.68 22.16
CA SER A 312 19.78 12.37 22.92
C SER A 312 19.42 11.77 24.28
N PHE A 313 20.40 11.23 25.01
CA PHE A 313 20.19 10.78 26.39
C PHE A 313 20.10 11.93 27.42
N SER A 314 20.42 13.16 27.02
CA SER A 314 20.36 14.34 27.88
C SER A 314 18.94 14.58 28.38
N THR A 315 18.78 14.68 29.69
CA THR A 315 17.50 14.98 30.37
C THR A 315 17.30 16.48 30.62
N GLU A 316 18.18 17.32 30.07
CA GLU A 316 18.07 18.77 30.20
C GLU A 316 16.86 19.31 29.43
N LYS A 317 16.38 20.50 29.82
CA LYS A 317 15.30 21.22 29.11
C LYS A 317 15.59 21.41 27.62
N TYR A 318 16.86 21.59 27.27
CA TYR A 318 17.34 21.67 25.89
C TYR A 318 18.35 20.53 25.67
N PRO A 319 17.86 19.34 25.25
CA PRO A 319 18.70 18.18 25.08
C PRO A 319 19.84 18.45 24.09
N ARG A 320 21.05 18.06 24.49
CA ARG A 320 22.27 18.26 23.74
C ARG A 320 22.81 16.93 23.26
N TYR A 321 23.51 16.99 22.14
CA TYR A 321 24.26 15.85 21.63
C TYR A 321 25.67 16.29 21.27
N LEU A 322 26.57 15.31 21.20
CA LEU A 322 27.93 15.51 20.77
C LEU A 322 28.39 14.30 19.94
N ILE A 323 28.60 14.51 18.64
CA ILE A 323 29.06 13.48 17.71
C ILE A 323 30.49 13.83 17.30
N GLY A 324 31.41 12.89 17.52
CA GLY A 324 32.79 13.00 17.07
C GLY A 324 32.98 12.50 15.66
N GLU A 325 32.41 11.35 15.32
CA GLU A 325 32.62 10.72 14.01
C GLU A 325 31.38 9.94 13.55
N MET A 326 31.20 9.86 12.23
CA MET A 326 30.18 9.03 11.61
C MET A 326 30.80 8.12 10.53
N TYR A 327 30.47 6.83 10.64
CA TYR A 327 31.00 5.78 9.78
C TYR A 327 29.90 5.20 8.91
N ALA A 328 30.22 4.84 7.66
CA ALA A 328 29.35 4.03 6.80
C ALA A 328 29.96 2.64 6.59
N TYR A 329 29.11 1.63 6.34
CA TYR A 329 29.52 0.23 6.20
C TYR A 329 28.87 -0.41 4.98
N GLU A 330 29.57 -1.37 4.35
CA GLU A 330 29.06 -2.24 3.26
C GLU A 330 28.50 -3.57 3.74
#